data_AF-A0A957ZET3-F1
#
_entry.id   AF-A0A957ZET3-F1
#
_cell.length_a   1.000
_cell.length_b   1.000
_cell.length_c   1.000
_cell.angle_alpha   90.00
_cell.angle_beta   90.00
_cell.angle_gamma   90.00
#
_symmetry.space_group_name_H-M   'P 1'
#
loop_
_entity.id
_entity.type
_entity.pdbx_description
1 polymer ?
#
loop_
_entity_poly.entity_id
_entity_poly.type
_entity_poly.pdbx_seq_one_letter_code
_entity_poly.pdbx_strand_id
1 'polypeptide(L)' 'MSNPSSTHPIQTIPLVDLKAQYAAIGPDVDAAVQRVLQNTSFIMGAEVSRFEEAFAAFCHAEFCVGVGSGTCALE' A
#
# COMPACT_ATOMS: atom_id res chain seq x y z
N MET A 1 1.52 -33.06 45.00
CA MET A 1 1.96 -31.67 44.81
C MET A 1 1.78 -31.35 43.33
N SER A 2 0.59 -30.89 42.94
CA SER A 2 0.17 -30.77 41.54
C SER A 2 0.52 -29.37 41.02
N ASN A 3 1.34 -29.31 39.98
CA ASN A 3 1.64 -28.08 39.25
C ASN A 3 0.47 -27.77 38.30
N PRO A 4 -0.18 -26.59 38.35
CA PRO A 4 -1.12 -26.20 37.32
C PRO A 4 -0.33 -25.62 36.13
N SER A 5 -0.16 -26.42 35.08
CA SER A 5 0.31 -25.92 33.78
C SER A 5 -0.70 -24.92 33.24
N SER A 6 -0.44 -23.62 33.36
CA SER A 6 -1.21 -22.57 32.72
C SER A 6 -0.96 -22.58 31.21
N THR A 7 -1.86 -23.20 30.46
CA THR A 7 -1.90 -23.16 29.00
C THR A 7 -2.31 -21.75 28.55
N HIS A 8 -1.35 -20.86 28.36
CA HIS A 8 -1.59 -19.60 27.64
C HIS A 8 -1.73 -19.93 26.16
N PRO A 9 -2.81 -19.50 25.47
CA PRO A 9 -2.92 -19.68 24.04
C PRO A 9 -1.77 -18.93 23.35
N ILE A 10 -1.03 -19.63 22.48
CA ILE A 10 0.01 -19.01 21.66
C ILE A 10 -0.70 -18.16 20.61
N GLN A 11 -0.82 -16.86 20.89
CA GLN A 11 -1.31 -15.88 19.93
C GLN A 11 -0.16 -15.49 19.00
N THR A 12 -0.22 -15.90 17.73
CA THR A 12 0.78 -15.56 16.72
C THR A 12 0.73 -14.06 16.42
N ILE A 13 1.84 -13.36 16.64
CA ILE A 13 1.98 -11.95 16.26
C ILE A 13 2.55 -11.89 14.84
N PRO A 14 1.80 -11.40 13.85
CA PRO A 14 2.31 -11.27 12.49
C PRO A 14 3.38 -10.17 12.42
N LEU A 15 4.43 -10.38 11.63
CA LEU A 15 5.47 -9.36 11.38
C LEU A 15 4.89 -8.11 10.71
N VAL A 16 3.93 -8.30 9.80
CA VAL A 16 3.19 -7.25 9.11
C VAL A 16 1.76 -7.71 8.84
N ASP A 17 0.79 -6.86 9.16
CA ASP A 17 -0.63 -7.13 8.92
C ASP A 17 -1.19 -6.16 7.86
N LEU A 18 -1.07 -6.57 6.59
CA LEU A 18 -1.59 -5.80 5.45
C LEU A 18 -3.12 -5.78 5.41
N LYS A 19 -3.77 -6.77 6.04
CA LYS A 19 -5.23 -6.81 6.11
C LYS A 19 -5.75 -5.72 7.03
N ALA A 20 -5.12 -5.53 8.18
CA ALA A 20 -5.43 -4.42 9.08
C ALA A 20 -5.16 -3.06 8.42
N GLN A 21 -4.05 -2.93 7.68
CA GLN A 21 -3.74 -1.71 6.94
C GLN A 21 -4.82 -1.39 5.89
N TYR A 22 -5.18 -2.36 5.03
CA TYR A 22 -6.24 -2.17 4.04
C TYR A 22 -7.60 -1.90 4.71
N ALA A 23 -7.93 -2.55 5.82
CA ALA A 23 -9.17 -2.24 6.54
C ALA A 23 -9.25 -0.77 7.01
N ALA A 24 -8.10 -0.14 7.30
CA ALA A 24 -8.04 1.27 7.71
C ALA A 24 -8.21 2.25 6.54
N ILE A 25 -7.71 1.93 5.33
CA ILE A 25 -7.71 2.83 4.17
C ILE A 25 -8.57 2.35 2.99
N GLY A 26 -9.27 1.23 3.16
CA GLY A 26 -9.97 0.49 2.11
C GLY A 26 -10.98 1.34 1.32
N PRO A 27 -11.83 2.16 1.96
CA PRO A 27 -12.78 3.00 1.24
C PRO A 27 -12.12 3.93 0.21
N ASP A 28 -10.96 4.50 0.54
CA ASP A 28 -10.24 5.42 -0.35
C ASP A 28 -9.55 4.67 -1.49
N VAL A 29 -8.96 3.50 -1.18
CA VAL A 29 -8.33 2.60 -2.17
C VAL A 29 -9.38 2.11 -3.16
N ASP A 30 -10.52 1.64 -2.67
CA ASP A 30 -11.60 1.10 -3.51
C ASP A 30 -12.18 2.18 -4.42
N ALA A 31 -12.39 3.39 -3.89
CA ALA A 31 -12.82 4.53 -4.70
C ALA A 31 -11.82 4.85 -5.82
N ALA A 32 -10.51 4.82 -5.53
CA ALA A 32 -9.48 5.06 -6.54
C ALA A 32 -9.45 3.97 -7.62
N VAL A 33 -9.50 2.70 -7.22
CA VAL A 33 -9.55 1.56 -8.15
C VAL A 33 -10.80 1.65 -9.03
N GLN A 34 -11.97 1.96 -8.47
CA GLN A 34 -13.20 2.12 -9.24
C GLN A 34 -13.11 3.23 -10.28
N ARG A 35 -12.47 4.38 -9.98
CA ARG A 35 -12.25 5.45 -10.97
C ARG A 35 -11.41 4.97 -12.16
N VAL A 36 -10.34 4.22 -11.90
CA VAL A 36 -9.48 3.65 -12.95
C VAL A 36 -10.27 2.69 -13.84
N LEU A 37 -11.06 1.80 -13.23
CA LEU A 37 -11.89 0.82 -13.93
C LEU A 37 -12.96 1.49 -14.80
N GLN A 38 -13.67 2.49 -14.26
CA GLN A 38 -14.72 3.23 -14.98
C GLN A 38 -14.17 3.97 -16.20
N ASN A 39 -12.93 4.46 -16.11
CA ASN A 39 -12.30 5.25 -17.18
C ASN A 39 -11.43 4.42 -18.12
N THR A 40 -11.28 3.10 -17.89
CA THR A 40 -10.39 2.20 -18.66
C THR A 40 -8.94 2.74 -18.76
N SER A 41 -8.49 3.49 -17.76
CA SER A 41 -7.22 4.24 -17.80
C SER A 41 -6.10 3.47 -17.11
N PHE A 42 -5.69 2.36 -17.72
CA PHE A 42 -4.82 1.36 -17.05
C PHE A 42 -3.33 1.66 -17.11
N ILE A 43 -2.87 2.42 -18.11
CA ILE A 43 -1.44 2.69 -18.35
C ILE A 43 -1.28 4.18 -18.61
N MET A 44 -0.33 4.81 -17.93
CA MET A 44 -0.02 6.25 -18.06
C MET A 44 -1.26 7.15 -17.94
N GLY A 45 -2.18 6.78 -17.04
CA GLY A 45 -3.42 7.51 -16.77
C GLY A 45 -3.24 8.66 -15.77
N ALA A 46 -4.33 9.41 -15.55
CA ALA A 46 -4.32 10.57 -14.66
C ALA A 46 -3.91 10.25 -13.21
N GLU A 47 -4.20 9.04 -12.71
CA GLU A 47 -3.77 8.64 -11.37
C GLU A 47 -2.24 8.50 -11.27
N VAL A 48 -1.53 8.18 -12.37
CA VAL A 48 -0.06 8.15 -12.42
C VAL A 48 0.51 9.56 -12.29
N SER A 49 0.05 10.51 -13.11
CA SER A 49 0.53 11.90 -13.05
C SER A 49 0.26 12.56 -11.70
N ARG A 50 -0.93 12.32 -11.12
CA ARG A 50 -1.26 12.80 -9.77
C ARG A 50 -0.35 12.22 -8.70
N PHE A 51 -0.02 10.93 -8.80
CA PHE A 51 0.92 10.30 -7.89
C PHE A 51 2.32 10.92 -8.03
N GLU A 52 2.81 11.08 -9.26
CA GLU A 52 4.14 11.66 -9.52
C GLU A 52 4.25 13.08 -8.96
N GLU A 53 3.25 13.94 -9.18
CA GLU A 53 3.20 15.29 -8.62
C GLU A 53 3.21 15.27 -7.08
N ALA A 54 2.36 14.45 -6.47
CA ALA A 54 2.26 14.34 -5.02
C ALA A 54 3.54 13.76 -4.39
N PHE A 55 4.15 12.78 -5.04
CA PHE A 55 5.35 12.11 -4.53
C PHE A 55 6.61 12.96 -4.72
N ALA A 56 6.71 13.72 -5.82
CA ALA A 56 7.76 14.73 -5.99
C ALA A 56 7.69 15.76 -4.86
N ALA A 57 6.49 16.28 -4.57
CA ALA A 57 6.27 17.22 -3.47
C ALA A 57 6.62 16.62 -2.10
N PHE A 58 6.21 15.38 -1.83
CA PHE A 58 6.53 14.65 -0.60
C PHE A 58 8.04 14.47 -0.40
N CYS A 59 8.77 14.16 -1.47
CA CYS A 59 10.23 13.98 -1.43
C CYS A 59 11.02 15.30 -1.49
N HIS A 60 10.34 16.45 -1.59
CA HIS A 60 10.96 17.76 -1.85
C HIS A 60 11.84 17.77 -3.13
N ALA A 61 11.40 17.05 -4.16
CA ALA A 61 12.02 17.00 -5.46
C ALA A 61 11.20 17.78 -6.50
N GLU A 62 11.85 18.19 -7.60
CA GLU A 62 11.16 18.89 -8.70
C GLU A 62 10.33 17.93 -9.56
N PHE A 63 10.78 16.68 -9.71
CA PHE A 63 10.16 15.69 -10.58
C PHE A 63 10.10 14.30 -9.93
N CYS A 64 9.13 13.49 -10.38
CA CYS A 64 9.02 12.06 -10.09
C CYS A 64 8.67 11.33 -11.39
N VAL A 65 9.20 10.11 -11.56
CA VAL A 65 8.87 9.22 -12.67
C VAL A 65 8.50 7.86 -12.11
N GLY A 66 7.28 7.41 -12.41
CA GLY A 66 6.79 6.08 -12.04
C GLY A 66 7.40 4.98 -12.91
N VAL A 67 7.95 3.94 -12.27
CA VAL A 67 8.50 2.75 -12.94
C VAL A 67 7.92 1.47 -12.33
N GLY A 68 8.14 0.33 -12.99
CA GLY A 68 7.52 -0.94 -12.62
C GLY A 68 8.05 -1.59 -11.34
N SER A 69 9.24 -1.23 -10.86
CA SER A 69 9.83 -1.76 -9.62
C SER A 69 10.94 -0.86 -9.08
N GLY A 70 11.36 -1.09 -7.83
CA GLY A 70 12.51 -0.40 -7.24
C GLY A 70 13.84 -0.70 -7.95
N THR A 71 14.03 -1.91 -8.49
CA THR A 71 15.23 -2.24 -9.27
C THR A 71 15.27 -1.46 -10.58
N CYS A 72 14.14 -1.37 -11.29
CA CYS A 72 14.04 -0.56 -12.52
C CYS A 72 14.24 0.94 -12.29
N ALA A 73 14.13 1.43 -11.05
CA ALA A 73 14.40 2.83 -10.73
C ALA A 73 15.91 3.12 -10.61
N LEU A 74 16.74 2.08 -10.41
CA LEU A 74 18.18 2.18 -10.24
C LEU A 74 18.97 1.84 -11.52
N GLU A 75 18.41 0.99 -12.38
CA GLU A 75 18.96 0.63 -13.70
C GLU A 75 18.79 1.76 -14.72
#